data_AF-A0A6P6IZQ8-F1
#
_entry.id   AF-A0A6P6IZQ8-F1
#
_cell.length_a   1.000
_cell.length_b   1.000
_cell.length_c   1.000
_cell.angle_alpha   90.00
_cell.angle_beta   90.00
_cell.angle_gamma   90.00
#
_symmetry.space_group_name_H-M   'P 1'
#
loop_
_entity.id
_entity.type
_entity.pdbx_description
1 polymer ?
#
loop_
_entity_poly.entity_id
_entity_poly.type
_entity_poly.pdbx_seq_one_letter_code
_entity_poly.pdbx_strand_id
1 'polypeptide(L)'
;MEENQALREENQALREENQALREENQALREENQALRESTAQAASDDSGSLQEQVKQVGTMLKTFARTGQSGADQTLMLRRLGEFGDVVRSMDNKMDTMLQHFSANVSVGELSLPGDLLLPLDTQEDLALLDNSLRQDKELQERFLRFLAIKCGRDLKTTVWRMLQSIFSNHLSINTTWTGVGDKACFRDMFLKTIVQRAIRKNPATQDATDEAIQVNVTRYLKGASDREGGKRRRTAERDPQPTP
;
A
#
# COMPACT_ATOMS: atom_id res chain seq x y z
N MET A 1 -6.22 51.08 0.80
CA MET A 1 -6.05 50.76 -0.64
C MET A 1 -5.29 49.45 -0.82
N GLU A 2 -4.20 49.23 -0.08
CA GLU A 2 -3.39 47.99 -0.14
C GLU A 2 -4.17 46.70 0.17
N GLU A 3 -5.07 46.71 1.15
CA GLU A 3 -5.86 45.52 1.52
C GLU A 3 -6.82 45.05 0.41
N ASN A 4 -7.38 45.99 -0.36
CA ASN A 4 -8.24 45.68 -1.51
C ASN A 4 -7.44 45.16 -2.71
N GLN A 5 -6.15 45.50 -2.77
CA GLN A 5 -5.23 45.00 -3.79
C GLN A 5 -4.74 43.59 -3.44
N ALA A 6 -4.38 43.35 -2.17
CA ALA A 6 -4.04 42.03 -1.67
C ALA A 6 -5.18 41.01 -1.84
N LEU A 7 -6.42 41.40 -1.52
CA LEU A 7 -7.60 40.54 -1.73
C LEU A 7 -7.86 40.21 -3.20
N ARG A 8 -7.48 41.10 -4.14
CA ARG A 8 -7.60 40.82 -5.58
C ARG A 8 -6.54 39.83 -6.05
N GLU A 9 -5.32 39.97 -5.55
CA GLU A 9 -4.21 39.04 -5.83
C GLU A 9 -4.52 37.64 -5.27
N GLU A 10 -5.06 37.55 -4.05
CA GLU A 10 -5.48 36.28 -3.44
C GLU A 10 -6.63 35.63 -4.22
N ASN A 11 -7.65 36.40 -4.63
CA ASN A 11 -8.74 35.89 -5.47
C ASN A 11 -8.29 35.49 -6.88
N GLN A 12 -7.16 36.02 -7.37
CA GLN A 12 -6.58 35.61 -8.63
C GLN A 12 -5.82 34.29 -8.45
N ALA A 13 -4.98 34.18 -7.42
CA ALA A 13 -4.27 32.95 -7.09
C ALA A 13 -5.23 31.77 -6.84
N LEU A 14 -6.32 31.98 -6.11
CA LEU A 14 -7.35 30.95 -5.87
C LEU A 14 -8.06 30.49 -7.16
N ARG A 15 -8.22 31.38 -8.14
CA ARG A 15 -8.79 31.00 -9.45
C ARG A 15 -7.82 30.15 -10.25
N GLU A 16 -6.54 30.52 -10.23
CA GLU A 16 -5.47 29.76 -10.90
C GLU A 16 -5.32 28.36 -10.29
N GLU A 17 -5.35 28.25 -8.95
CA GLU A 17 -5.33 26.96 -8.24
C GLU A 17 -6.56 26.10 -8.55
N ASN A 18 -7.76 26.69 -8.55
CA ASN A 18 -8.98 25.99 -8.93
C ASN A 18 -9.01 25.56 -10.40
N GLN A 19 -8.26 26.23 -11.27
CA GLN A 19 -8.11 25.83 -12.66
C GLN A 19 -7.15 24.64 -12.75
N ALA A 20 -5.99 24.70 -12.10
CA ALA A 20 -5.03 23.60 -12.06
C ALA A 20 -5.65 22.31 -11.48
N LEU A 21 -6.44 22.41 -10.41
CA LEU A 21 -7.14 21.26 -9.83
C LEU A 21 -8.18 20.63 -10.76
N ARG A 22 -8.82 21.43 -11.62
CA ARG A 22 -9.75 20.90 -12.64
C ARG A 22 -9.02 20.15 -13.73
N GLU A 23 -7.88 20.66 -14.17
CA GLU A 23 -7.03 20.02 -15.17
C GLU A 23 -6.46 18.70 -14.63
N GLU A 24 -5.99 18.66 -13.38
CA GLU A 24 -5.52 17.42 -12.73
C GLU A 24 -6.65 16.38 -12.59
N ASN A 25 -7.84 16.81 -12.17
CA ASN A 25 -9.01 15.93 -12.08
C ASN A 25 -9.48 15.40 -13.44
N GLN A 26 -9.22 16.12 -14.52
CA GLN A 26 -9.51 15.65 -15.87
C GLN A 26 -8.49 14.59 -16.30
N ALA A 27 -7.20 14.85 -16.09
CA ALA A 27 -6.13 13.89 -16.39
C ALA A 27 -6.32 12.56 -15.64
N LEU A 28 -6.69 12.61 -14.36
CA LEU A 28 -6.97 11.41 -13.56
C LEU A 28 -8.18 10.61 -14.08
N ARG A 29 -9.20 11.27 -14.63
CA ARG A 29 -10.34 10.57 -15.24
C ARG A 29 -9.93 9.84 -16.52
N GLU A 30 -9.11 10.48 -17.35
CA GLU A 30 -8.59 9.90 -18.58
C GLU A 30 -7.67 8.70 -18.28
N GLU A 31 -6.79 8.80 -17.29
CA GLU A 31 -5.93 7.68 -16.85
C GLU A 31 -6.76 6.49 -16.31
N ASN A 32 -7.76 6.76 -15.47
CA ASN A 32 -8.65 5.70 -14.97
C ASN A 32 -9.46 5.03 -16.09
N GLN A 33 -9.86 5.79 -17.10
CA GLN A 33 -10.53 5.23 -18.27
C GLN A 33 -9.59 4.31 -19.07
N ALA A 34 -8.37 4.76 -19.34
CA ALA A 34 -7.36 3.97 -20.05
C ALA A 34 -7.02 2.66 -19.31
N LEU A 35 -6.93 2.69 -17.97
CA LEU A 35 -6.72 1.50 -17.15
C LEU A 35 -7.88 0.52 -17.23
N ARG A 36 -9.13 1.00 -17.23
CA ARG A 36 -10.33 0.16 -17.40
C ARG A 36 -10.36 -0.51 -18.78
N GLU A 37 -10.00 0.22 -19.82
CA GLU A 37 -9.94 -0.30 -21.19
C GLU A 37 -8.82 -1.34 -21.34
N SER A 38 -7.62 -1.06 -20.80
CA SER A 38 -6.48 -1.99 -20.82
C SER A 38 -6.78 -3.29 -20.06
N THR A 39 -7.43 -3.19 -18.90
CA THR A 39 -7.81 -4.38 -18.11
C THR A 39 -8.93 -5.19 -18.75
N ALA A 40 -9.91 -4.53 -19.38
CA ALA A 40 -10.96 -5.21 -20.15
C ALA A 40 -10.39 -5.96 -21.37
N GLN A 41 -9.43 -5.35 -22.07
CA GLN A 41 -8.76 -5.97 -23.22
C GLN A 41 -7.95 -7.20 -22.81
N ALA A 42 -7.13 -7.09 -21.76
CA ALA A 42 -6.34 -8.21 -21.26
C ALA A 42 -7.23 -9.40 -20.83
N ALA A 43 -8.35 -9.13 -20.17
CA ALA A 43 -9.32 -10.17 -19.78
C ALA A 43 -9.97 -10.84 -21.01
N SER A 44 -10.25 -10.08 -22.07
CA SER A 44 -10.79 -10.61 -23.33
C SER A 44 -9.77 -11.50 -24.05
N ASP A 45 -8.51 -11.09 -24.10
CA ASP A 45 -7.44 -11.83 -24.77
C ASP A 45 -7.13 -13.16 -24.06
N ASP A 46 -7.07 -13.15 -22.72
CA ASP A 46 -6.89 -14.37 -21.92
C ASP A 46 -8.08 -15.33 -22.08
N SER A 47 -9.31 -14.82 -22.10
CA SER A 47 -10.52 -15.61 -22.34
C SER A 47 -10.50 -16.25 -23.74
N GLY A 48 -10.08 -15.51 -24.76
CA GLY A 48 -9.92 -16.03 -26.12
C GLY A 48 -8.87 -17.14 -26.23
N SER A 49 -7.72 -16.95 -25.58
CA SER A 49 -6.65 -17.96 -25.51
C SER A 49 -7.12 -19.26 -24.83
N LEU A 50 -7.84 -19.14 -23.71
CA LEU A 50 -8.41 -20.29 -22.99
C LEU A 50 -9.49 -21.02 -23.81
N GLN A 51 -10.36 -20.29 -24.51
CA GLN A 51 -11.35 -20.90 -25.39
C GLN A 51 -10.71 -21.73 -26.51
N GLU A 52 -9.62 -21.24 -27.11
CA GLU A 52 -8.92 -21.97 -28.16
C GLU A 52 -8.22 -23.23 -27.62
N GLN A 53 -7.65 -23.16 -26.40
CA GLN A 53 -7.11 -24.34 -25.72
C GLN A 53 -8.20 -25.39 -25.42
N VAL A 54 -9.37 -24.97 -24.92
CA VAL A 54 -10.51 -25.85 -24.67
C VAL A 54 -11.00 -26.52 -25.97
N LYS A 55 -11.03 -25.77 -27.07
CA LYS A 55 -11.40 -26.29 -28.39
C LYS A 55 -10.39 -27.32 -28.91
N GLN A 56 -9.08 -27.08 -28.72
CA GLN A 56 -8.04 -28.07 -29.03
C GLN A 56 -8.15 -29.34 -28.19
N VAL A 57 -8.47 -29.23 -26.90
CA VAL A 57 -8.75 -30.41 -26.05
C VAL A 57 -9.97 -31.18 -26.58
N GLY A 58 -11.02 -30.47 -26.99
CA GLY A 58 -12.21 -31.07 -27.59
C GLY A 58 -11.94 -31.79 -28.92
N THR A 59 -11.07 -31.26 -29.78
CA THR A 59 -10.68 -31.93 -31.04
C THR A 59 -9.80 -33.15 -30.79
N MET A 60 -8.90 -33.09 -29.80
CA MET A 60 -8.12 -34.25 -29.36
C MET A 60 -9.03 -35.37 -28.81
N LEU A 61 -10.05 -35.03 -28.00
CA LEU A 61 -11.02 -36.00 -27.48
C LEU A 61 -11.81 -36.70 -28.59
N LYS A 62 -12.27 -35.93 -29.60
CA LYS A 62 -13.00 -36.45 -30.76
C LYS A 62 -12.15 -37.35 -31.65
N THR A 63 -10.87 -37.01 -31.81
CA THR A 63 -9.90 -37.83 -32.57
C THR A 63 -9.63 -39.14 -31.84
N PHE A 64 -9.54 -39.11 -30.50
CA PHE A 64 -9.37 -40.30 -29.67
C PHE A 64 -10.60 -41.23 -29.66
N ALA A 65 -11.82 -40.70 -29.61
CA ALA A 65 -13.04 -41.51 -29.72
C ALA A 65 -13.10 -42.31 -31.04
N ARG A 66 -12.33 -41.90 -32.07
CA ARG A 66 -12.19 -42.59 -33.35
C ARG A 66 -11.03 -43.60 -33.38
N THR A 67 -10.04 -43.53 -32.48
CA THR A 67 -8.80 -44.34 -32.53
C THR A 67 -8.46 -45.12 -31.25
N GLY A 68 -9.13 -44.89 -30.12
CA GLY A 68 -8.77 -45.39 -28.80
C GLY A 68 -9.16 -46.84 -28.50
N GLN A 69 -8.40 -47.82 -29.00
CA GLN A 69 -8.52 -49.24 -28.64
C GLN A 69 -7.34 -49.81 -27.81
N SER A 70 -6.35 -49.01 -27.41
CA SER A 70 -5.18 -49.52 -26.67
C SER A 70 -5.08 -49.01 -25.22
N GLY A 71 -4.91 -49.92 -24.25
CA GLY A 71 -4.87 -49.63 -22.82
C GLY A 71 -3.65 -48.82 -22.33
N ALA A 72 -2.57 -48.76 -23.11
CA ALA A 72 -1.42 -47.92 -22.80
C ALA A 72 -1.74 -46.41 -22.92
N ASP A 73 -2.53 -46.03 -23.93
CA ASP A 73 -2.98 -44.65 -24.12
C ASP A 73 -3.97 -44.21 -23.03
N GLN A 74 -4.78 -45.15 -22.52
CA GLN A 74 -5.70 -44.87 -21.41
C GLN A 74 -4.97 -44.54 -20.10
N THR A 75 -3.84 -45.21 -19.83
CA THR A 75 -3.04 -44.98 -18.61
C THR A 75 -2.28 -43.66 -18.66
N LEU A 76 -1.72 -43.29 -19.82
CA LEU A 76 -1.08 -41.98 -20.02
C LEU A 76 -2.10 -40.84 -19.92
N MET A 77 -3.34 -41.07 -20.35
CA MET A 77 -4.43 -40.10 -20.27
C MET A 77 -4.90 -39.86 -18.83
N LEU A 78 -5.07 -40.91 -18.01
CA LEU A 78 -5.43 -40.76 -16.59
C LEU A 78 -4.40 -39.92 -15.82
N ARG A 79 -3.11 -40.09 -16.14
CA ARG A 79 -2.03 -39.28 -15.56
C ARG A 79 -2.11 -37.81 -15.97
N ARG A 80 -2.33 -37.52 -17.26
CA ARG A 80 -2.47 -36.15 -17.78
C ARG A 80 -3.76 -35.45 -17.31
N LEU A 81 -4.86 -36.19 -17.15
CA LEU A 81 -6.10 -35.67 -16.55
C LEU A 81 -5.91 -35.35 -15.06
N GLY A 82 -5.12 -36.15 -14.33
CA GLY A 82 -4.70 -35.84 -12.96
C GLY A 82 -3.88 -34.55 -12.88
N GLU A 83 -2.89 -34.40 -13.75
CA GLU A 83 -2.08 -33.17 -13.86
C GLU A 83 -2.94 -31.94 -14.20
N PHE A 84 -3.94 -32.09 -15.08
CA PHE A 84 -4.88 -31.01 -15.40
C PHE A 84 -5.79 -30.66 -14.20
N GLY A 85 -6.27 -31.66 -13.47
CA GLY A 85 -7.03 -31.48 -12.24
C GLY A 85 -6.23 -30.72 -11.16
N ASP A 86 -4.93 -30.97 -11.08
CA ASP A 86 -4.04 -30.24 -10.16
C ASP A 86 -3.79 -28.79 -10.61
N VAL A 87 -3.69 -28.53 -11.92
CA VAL A 87 -3.60 -27.17 -12.47
C VAL A 87 -4.89 -26.38 -12.23
N VAL A 88 -6.06 -26.99 -12.46
CA VAL A 88 -7.37 -26.37 -12.20
C VAL A 88 -7.53 -26.09 -10.71
N ARG A 89 -7.21 -27.04 -9.83
CA ARG A 89 -7.23 -26.83 -8.37
C ARG A 89 -6.25 -25.74 -7.94
N SER A 90 -5.08 -25.65 -8.57
CA SER A 90 -4.14 -24.55 -8.35
C SER A 90 -4.68 -23.21 -8.83
N MET A 91 -5.44 -23.17 -9.93
CA MET A 91 -6.08 -21.95 -10.43
C MET A 91 -7.21 -21.51 -9.51
N ASP A 92 -8.06 -22.43 -9.06
CA ASP A 92 -9.11 -22.17 -8.08
C ASP A 92 -8.49 -21.64 -6.78
N ASN A 93 -7.44 -22.28 -6.25
CA ASN A 93 -6.74 -21.78 -5.06
C ASN A 93 -6.13 -20.39 -5.27
N LYS A 94 -5.59 -20.07 -6.45
CA LYS A 94 -5.06 -18.74 -6.78
C LYS A 94 -6.18 -17.71 -6.93
N MET A 95 -7.32 -18.08 -7.51
CA MET A 95 -8.50 -17.24 -7.65
C MET A 95 -9.14 -16.97 -6.29
N ASP A 96 -9.18 -17.98 -5.41
CA ASP A 96 -9.68 -17.87 -4.04
C ASP A 96 -8.72 -17.01 -3.19
N THR A 97 -7.41 -17.13 -3.42
CA THR A 97 -6.39 -16.24 -2.84
C THR A 97 -6.55 -14.81 -3.38
N MET A 98 -6.78 -14.62 -4.68
CA MET A 98 -7.04 -13.30 -5.27
C MET A 98 -8.37 -12.72 -4.80
N LEU A 99 -9.43 -13.51 -4.63
CA LEU A 99 -10.71 -13.11 -4.07
C LEU A 99 -10.59 -12.82 -2.58
N GLN A 100 -9.74 -13.51 -1.84
CA GLN A 100 -9.38 -13.15 -0.47
C GLN A 100 -8.58 -11.85 -0.42
N HIS A 101 -7.65 -11.61 -1.35
CA HIS A 101 -6.94 -10.34 -1.44
C HIS A 101 -7.86 -9.20 -1.88
N PHE A 102 -8.79 -9.46 -2.81
CA PHE A 102 -9.77 -8.48 -3.28
C PHE A 102 -10.85 -8.23 -2.22
N SER A 103 -11.33 -9.26 -1.53
CA SER A 103 -12.23 -9.14 -0.38
C SER A 103 -11.53 -8.51 0.83
N ALA A 104 -10.23 -8.73 1.03
CA ALA A 104 -9.44 -7.99 2.01
C ALA A 104 -9.24 -6.53 1.61
N ASN A 105 -9.12 -6.22 0.31
CA ASN A 105 -9.00 -4.86 -0.21
C ASN A 105 -10.37 -4.12 -0.25
N VAL A 106 -11.47 -4.83 -0.52
CA VAL A 106 -12.86 -4.34 -0.47
C VAL A 106 -13.39 -4.31 0.98
N SER A 107 -12.85 -5.15 1.88
CA SER A 107 -13.06 -5.10 3.34
C SER A 107 -12.04 -4.25 4.07
N VAL A 108 -11.17 -3.52 3.37
CA VAL A 108 -10.76 -2.22 3.88
C VAL A 108 -11.98 -1.33 3.71
N GLY A 109 -12.99 -1.54 4.56
CA GLY A 109 -14.00 -0.51 4.77
C GLY A 109 -13.23 0.79 4.93
N GLU A 110 -13.62 1.79 4.15
CA GLU A 110 -13.04 3.12 4.12
C GLU A 110 -12.50 3.45 5.52
N LEU A 111 -11.18 3.70 5.65
CA LEU A 111 -10.56 3.89 6.94
C LEU A 111 -11.10 5.20 7.53
N SER A 112 -12.28 5.14 8.15
CA SER A 112 -12.94 6.28 8.77
C SER A 112 -12.19 6.55 10.05
N LEU A 113 -11.26 7.49 9.98
CA LEU A 113 -10.54 7.98 11.13
C LEU A 113 -11.46 8.87 11.97
N PRO A 114 -11.15 9.05 13.26
CA PRO A 114 -11.89 9.96 14.12
C PRO A 114 -11.76 11.39 13.61
N GLY A 115 -12.89 12.09 13.48
CA GLY A 115 -12.92 13.42 12.86
C GLY A 115 -12.56 13.37 11.37
N ASP A 116 -12.28 14.52 10.77
CA ASP A 116 -11.85 14.62 9.36
C ASP A 116 -10.32 14.37 9.21
N LEU A 117 -9.76 13.50 10.06
CA LEU A 117 -8.32 13.22 10.08
C LEU A 117 -7.89 12.56 8.76
N LEU A 118 -6.87 13.15 8.13
CA LEU A 118 -6.25 12.64 6.92
C LEU A 118 -4.84 12.12 7.21
N LEU A 119 -4.48 11.02 6.56
CA LEU A 119 -3.11 10.50 6.59
C LEU A 119 -2.34 10.96 5.34
N PRO A 120 -1.03 11.25 5.46
CA PRO A 120 -0.22 11.23 6.68
C PRO A 120 -0.53 12.42 7.62
N LEU A 121 -0.45 12.19 8.93
CA LEU A 121 -0.67 13.21 9.96
C LEU A 121 0.47 14.24 9.98
N ASP A 122 0.12 15.51 10.16
CA ASP A 122 1.09 16.61 10.14
C ASP A 122 1.32 17.27 11.50
N THR A 123 0.34 17.20 12.40
CA THR A 123 0.37 17.86 13.71
C THR A 123 0.43 16.86 14.87
N GLN A 124 0.97 17.33 16.01
CA GLN A 124 1.03 16.53 17.24
C GLN A 124 -0.36 16.37 17.89
N GLU A 125 -1.27 17.31 17.64
CA GLU A 125 -2.66 17.26 18.08
C GLU A 125 -3.41 16.13 17.37
N ASP A 126 -3.30 16.05 16.05
CA ASP A 126 -3.89 14.99 15.24
C ASP A 126 -3.35 13.60 15.63
N LEU A 127 -2.05 13.54 15.93
CA LEU A 127 -1.41 12.32 16.43
C LEU A 127 -1.98 11.90 17.79
N ALA A 128 -2.20 12.86 18.70
CA ALA A 128 -2.80 12.59 20.00
C ALA A 128 -4.27 12.17 19.88
N LEU A 129 -5.03 12.79 18.98
CA LEU A 129 -6.41 12.39 18.67
C LEU A 129 -6.46 10.95 18.17
N LEU A 130 -5.64 10.62 17.16
CA LEU A 130 -5.55 9.25 16.65
C LEU A 130 -5.16 8.24 17.75
N ASP A 131 -4.15 8.55 18.58
CA ASP A 131 -3.70 7.63 19.65
C ASP A 131 -4.80 7.36 20.68
N ASN A 132 -5.51 8.41 21.10
CA ASN A 132 -6.61 8.32 22.05
C ASN A 132 -7.77 7.51 21.50
N SER A 133 -8.15 7.74 20.24
CA SER A 133 -9.22 6.97 19.61
C SER A 133 -8.83 5.51 19.39
N LEU A 134 -7.60 5.24 18.97
CA LEU A 134 -7.08 3.87 18.86
C LEU A 134 -7.10 3.17 20.22
N ARG A 135 -6.87 3.88 21.33
CA ARG A 135 -6.92 3.28 22.67
C ARG A 135 -8.32 2.87 23.10
N GLN A 136 -9.35 3.58 22.65
CA GLN A 136 -10.74 3.41 23.09
C GLN A 136 -11.58 2.54 22.14
N ASP A 137 -11.35 2.65 20.82
CA ASP A 137 -12.17 2.01 19.81
C ASP A 137 -11.49 0.75 19.24
N LYS A 138 -12.00 -0.42 19.64
CA LYS A 138 -11.50 -1.73 19.20
C LYS A 138 -11.74 -1.99 17.71
N GLU A 139 -12.81 -1.46 17.13
CA GLU A 139 -13.10 -1.62 15.71
C GLU A 139 -12.14 -0.79 14.86
N LEU A 140 -11.88 0.45 15.27
CA LEU A 140 -10.84 1.28 14.66
C LEU A 140 -9.46 0.63 14.77
N GLN A 141 -9.11 0.02 15.91
CA GLN A 141 -7.85 -0.72 16.05
C GLN A 141 -7.69 -1.80 14.98
N GLU A 142 -8.71 -2.63 14.77
CA GLU A 142 -8.64 -3.73 13.81
C GLU A 142 -8.61 -3.22 12.36
N ARG A 143 -9.35 -2.15 12.05
CA ARG A 143 -9.28 -1.48 10.74
C ARG A 143 -7.90 -0.87 10.48
N PHE A 144 -7.36 -0.13 11.44
CA PHE A 144 -6.05 0.51 11.35
C PHE A 144 -4.91 -0.53 11.29
N LEU A 145 -5.03 -1.62 12.05
CA LEU A 145 -4.11 -2.75 11.99
C LEU A 145 -4.08 -3.39 10.59
N ARG A 146 -5.25 -3.62 9.98
CA ARG A 146 -5.36 -4.13 8.61
C ARG A 146 -4.75 -3.16 7.60
N PHE A 147 -5.04 -1.88 7.72
CA PHE A 147 -4.46 -0.82 6.88
C PHE A 147 -2.93 -0.85 6.91
N LEU A 148 -2.31 -0.92 8.09
CA LEU A 148 -0.85 -0.99 8.22
C LEU A 148 -0.28 -2.31 7.71
N ALA A 149 -0.96 -3.44 7.95
CA ALA A 149 -0.48 -4.76 7.52
C ALA A 149 -0.31 -4.84 5.99
N ILE A 150 -1.11 -4.11 5.21
CA ILE A 150 -0.99 -4.05 3.75
C ILE A 150 0.32 -3.35 3.31
N LYS A 151 0.86 -2.44 4.14
CA LYS A 151 2.09 -1.69 3.85
C LYS A 151 3.38 -2.49 4.12
N CYS A 152 3.27 -3.77 4.49
CA CYS A 152 4.41 -4.61 4.79
C CYS A 152 5.35 -4.82 3.59
N GLY A 153 6.60 -5.15 3.90
CA GLY A 153 7.65 -5.45 2.93
C GLY A 153 8.31 -6.81 3.17
N ARG A 154 9.36 -7.08 2.40
CA ARG A 154 10.15 -8.32 2.51
C ARG A 154 11.09 -8.34 3.72
N ASP A 155 11.30 -7.20 4.36
CA ASP A 155 12.21 -7.05 5.49
C ASP A 155 11.67 -6.03 6.51
N LEU A 156 12.22 -6.08 7.74
CA LEU A 156 11.78 -5.26 8.86
C LEU A 156 11.99 -3.76 8.63
N LYS A 157 13.13 -3.37 8.05
CA LYS A 157 13.46 -1.96 7.81
C LYS A 157 12.45 -1.34 6.84
N THR A 158 12.20 -2.00 5.72
CA THR A 158 11.24 -1.55 4.70
C THR A 158 9.82 -1.53 5.24
N THR A 159 9.43 -2.54 6.02
CA THR A 159 8.11 -2.62 6.65
C THR A 159 7.85 -1.45 7.60
N VAL A 160 8.77 -1.21 8.54
CA VAL A 160 8.68 -0.09 9.49
C VAL A 160 8.63 1.24 8.75
N TRP A 161 9.48 1.42 7.73
CA TRP A 161 9.56 2.67 6.98
C TRP A 161 8.25 2.98 6.23
N ARG A 162 7.67 2.00 5.53
CA ARG A 162 6.40 2.17 4.80
C ARG A 162 5.23 2.45 5.73
N MET A 163 5.15 1.75 6.86
CA MET A 163 4.09 1.99 7.85
C MET A 163 4.18 3.39 8.43
N LEU A 164 5.36 3.78 8.93
CA LEU A 164 5.53 5.10 9.53
C LEU A 164 5.34 6.23 8.51
N GLN A 165 5.79 6.07 7.26
CA GLN A 165 5.54 7.05 6.21
C GLN A 165 4.05 7.18 5.87
N SER A 166 3.25 6.12 6.01
CA SER A 166 1.80 6.20 5.82
C SER A 166 1.07 6.86 6.98
N ILE A 167 1.71 7.01 8.15
CA ILE A 167 1.09 7.61 9.35
C ILE A 167 1.60 9.04 9.56
N PHE A 168 2.90 9.29 9.36
CA PHE A 168 3.57 10.53 9.72
C PHE A 168 4.01 11.28 8.47
N SER A 169 3.70 12.58 8.42
CA SER A 169 4.39 13.50 7.53
C SER A 169 5.87 13.64 7.94
N ASN A 170 6.67 14.26 7.06
CA ASN A 170 8.06 14.56 7.41
C ASN A 170 8.16 15.57 8.57
N HIS A 171 7.30 16.59 8.57
CA HIS A 171 7.22 17.59 9.63
C HIS A 171 6.91 16.95 10.99
N LEU A 172 5.88 16.12 11.07
CA LEU A 172 5.53 15.41 12.31
C LEU A 172 6.65 14.44 12.74
N SER A 173 7.33 13.80 11.79
CA SER A 173 8.46 12.91 12.06
C SER A 173 9.62 13.64 12.76
N ILE A 174 9.89 14.91 12.42
CA ILE A 174 10.95 15.73 13.05
C ILE A 174 10.59 16.07 14.51
N ASN A 175 9.30 16.25 14.78
CA ASN A 175 8.74 16.59 16.09
C ASN A 175 8.36 15.37 16.94
N THR A 176 8.74 14.17 16.49
CA THR A 176 8.47 12.91 17.22
C THR A 176 9.77 12.17 17.50
N THR A 177 9.90 11.65 18.72
CA THR A 177 11.04 10.79 19.09
C THR A 177 10.56 9.53 19.80
N TRP A 178 11.44 8.53 19.90
CA TRP A 178 11.09 7.31 20.64
C TRP A 178 10.76 7.62 22.10
N THR A 179 11.58 8.43 22.78
CA THR A 179 11.47 8.69 24.22
C THR A 179 10.77 10.00 24.61
N GLY A 180 10.43 10.86 23.63
CA GLY A 180 9.83 12.18 23.88
C GLY A 180 10.80 13.19 24.49
N VAL A 181 11.98 13.39 23.87
CA VAL A 181 12.97 14.35 24.40
C VAL A 181 12.56 15.79 24.08
N GLY A 182 12.46 16.63 25.12
CA GLY A 182 12.02 18.03 25.00
C GLY A 182 10.51 18.12 24.81
N ASP A 183 10.06 19.01 23.92
CA ASP A 183 8.63 19.18 23.59
C ASP A 183 8.13 18.17 22.53
N LYS A 184 8.97 17.20 22.15
CA LYS A 184 8.66 16.24 21.09
C LYS A 184 7.74 15.13 21.57
N ALA A 185 6.85 14.69 20.70
CA ALA A 185 5.97 13.56 20.94
C ALA A 185 6.76 12.27 21.29
N CYS A 186 6.27 11.52 22.29
CA CYS A 186 6.86 10.26 22.74
C CYS A 186 6.18 9.05 22.09
N PHE A 187 6.81 8.47 21.06
CA PHE A 187 6.24 7.30 20.37
C PHE A 187 6.20 6.04 21.23
N ARG A 188 7.16 5.86 22.17
CA ARG A 188 7.22 4.66 23.03
C ARG A 188 5.96 4.48 23.88
N ASP A 189 5.34 5.58 24.31
CA ASP A 189 4.26 5.54 25.29
C ASP A 189 2.86 5.57 24.61
N MET A 190 2.83 5.77 23.30
CA MET A 190 1.64 5.74 22.45
C MET A 190 1.05 4.34 22.31
N PHE A 191 -0.28 4.26 22.20
CA PHE A 191 -0.98 3.05 21.81
C PHE A 191 -0.72 2.67 20.34
N LEU A 192 -0.49 3.67 19.48
CA LEU A 192 -0.08 3.52 18.08
C LEU A 192 1.14 2.60 17.93
N LYS A 193 2.11 2.68 18.84
CA LYS A 193 3.27 1.75 18.87
C LYS A 193 2.81 0.30 18.93
N THR A 194 1.84 -0.02 19.79
CA THR A 194 1.31 -1.38 19.95
C THR A 194 0.66 -1.86 18.65
N ILE A 195 -0.10 -1.00 17.96
CA ILE A 195 -0.71 -1.33 16.68
C ILE A 195 0.34 -1.55 15.59
N VAL A 196 1.36 -0.69 15.51
CA VAL A 196 2.49 -0.85 14.57
C VAL A 196 3.24 -2.17 14.85
N GLN A 197 3.55 -2.48 16.11
CA GLN A 197 4.21 -3.74 16.48
C GLN A 197 3.37 -4.97 16.09
N ARG A 198 2.06 -4.93 16.34
CA ARG A 198 1.13 -5.98 15.92
C ARG A 198 1.09 -6.13 14.39
N ALA A 199 1.08 -5.01 13.67
CA ALA A 199 1.06 -5.01 12.20
C ALA A 199 2.33 -5.64 11.62
N ILE A 200 3.50 -5.28 12.16
CA ILE A 200 4.80 -5.86 11.76
C ILE A 200 4.81 -7.37 11.97
N ARG A 201 4.34 -7.83 13.14
CA ARG A 201 4.35 -9.27 13.46
C ARG A 201 3.30 -10.08 12.71
N LYS A 202 2.31 -9.43 12.11
CA LYS A 202 1.31 -10.08 11.26
C LYS A 202 1.88 -10.50 9.90
N ASN A 203 2.98 -9.90 9.47
CA ASN A 203 3.67 -10.25 8.23
C ASN A 203 4.60 -11.45 8.44
N PRO A 204 4.46 -12.55 7.68
CA PRO A 204 5.31 -13.74 7.82
C PRO A 204 6.82 -13.44 7.69
N ALA A 205 7.21 -12.44 6.91
CA ALA A 205 8.62 -12.07 6.73
C ALA A 205 9.24 -11.32 7.93
N THR A 206 8.43 -10.83 8.87
CA THR A 206 8.86 -10.02 10.02
C THR A 206 8.21 -10.45 11.33
N GLN A 207 7.61 -11.64 11.36
CA GLN A 207 6.85 -12.18 12.50
C GLN A 207 7.69 -12.38 13.77
N ASP A 208 8.97 -12.70 13.60
CA ASP A 208 9.96 -12.96 14.64
C ASP A 208 10.68 -11.70 15.13
N ALA A 209 10.31 -10.52 14.60
CA ALA A 209 10.94 -9.26 14.99
C ALA A 209 10.76 -8.98 16.49
N THR A 210 11.88 -8.84 17.20
CA THR A 210 11.91 -8.49 18.62
C THR A 210 11.48 -7.03 18.83
N ASP A 211 10.99 -6.71 20.03
CA ASP A 211 10.63 -5.32 20.38
C ASP A 211 11.82 -4.37 20.19
N GLU A 212 13.02 -4.83 20.53
CA GLU A 212 14.25 -4.07 20.36
C GLU A 212 14.60 -3.83 18.89
N ALA A 213 14.47 -4.85 18.04
CA ALA A 213 14.69 -4.68 16.60
C ALA A 213 13.70 -3.69 15.98
N ILE A 214 12.43 -3.73 16.40
CA ILE A 214 11.41 -2.78 15.96
C ILE A 214 11.78 -1.37 16.44
N GLN A 215 12.08 -1.20 17.74
CA GLN A 215 12.49 0.07 18.33
C GLN A 215 13.68 0.70 17.59
N VAL A 216 14.72 -0.07 17.29
CA VAL A 216 15.91 0.41 16.58
C VAL A 216 15.52 0.95 15.20
N ASN A 217 14.63 0.27 14.47
CA ASN A 217 14.20 0.72 13.15
C ASN A 217 13.28 1.94 13.23
N VAL A 218 12.35 2.01 14.18
CA VAL A 218 11.51 3.20 14.41
C VAL A 218 12.37 4.40 14.80
N THR A 219 13.33 4.20 15.70
CA THR A 219 14.26 5.26 16.12
C THR A 219 15.09 5.77 14.94
N ARG A 220 15.59 4.86 14.09
CA ARG A 220 16.34 5.22 12.88
C ARG A 220 15.47 6.00 11.90
N TYR A 221 14.20 5.61 11.74
CA TYR A 221 13.24 6.37 10.94
C TYR A 221 13.13 7.80 11.48
N LEU A 222 12.72 7.98 12.74
CA LEU A 222 12.46 9.30 13.33
C LEU A 222 13.72 10.20 13.33
N LYS A 223 14.88 9.67 13.73
CA LYS A 223 16.15 10.42 13.72
C LYS A 223 16.55 10.87 12.32
N GLY A 224 16.24 10.08 11.30
CA GLY A 224 16.55 10.41 9.91
C GLY A 224 15.65 11.46 9.30
N ALA A 225 14.58 11.91 9.99
CA ALA A 225 13.59 12.81 9.41
C ALA A 225 14.18 14.17 8.97
N SER A 226 15.09 14.75 9.76
CA SER A 226 15.78 16.00 9.41
C SER A 226 16.62 15.91 8.13
N ASP A 227 16.99 14.70 7.72
CA ASP A 227 17.89 14.45 6.61
C ASP A 227 17.13 14.14 5.31
N ARG A 228 15.81 13.92 5.41
CA ARG A 228 14.89 13.72 4.29
C ARG A 228 14.70 15.04 3.53
N GLU A 229 14.10 14.95 2.33
CA GLU A 229 13.73 16.13 1.52
C GLU A 229 14.90 17.10 1.21
N GLY A 230 16.12 16.56 1.14
CA GLY A 230 17.31 17.31 0.80
C GLY A 230 17.98 18.03 1.98
N GLY A 231 17.52 17.83 3.23
CA GLY A 231 18.16 18.41 4.42
C GLY A 231 19.64 18.01 4.57
N LYS A 232 19.99 16.77 4.22
CA LYS A 232 21.41 16.35 4.16
C LYS A 232 22.20 17.17 3.14
N ARG A 233 21.68 17.36 1.93
CA ARG A 233 22.33 18.11 0.84
C ARG A 233 22.59 19.57 1.24
N ARG A 234 21.60 20.25 1.85
CA ARG A 234 21.72 21.63 2.32
C ARG A 234 22.83 21.80 3.35
N ARG A 235 22.89 20.94 4.38
CA ARG A 235 23.96 21.00 5.40
C ARG A 235 25.35 20.71 4.84
N THR A 236 25.48 19.79 3.88
CA THR A 236 26.77 19.59 3.18
C THR A 236 27.17 20.80 2.34
N ALA A 237 26.22 21.45 1.67
CA ALA A 237 26.47 22.65 0.87
C ALA A 237 26.82 23.87 1.74
N GLU A 238 26.25 23.97 2.95
CA GLU A 238 26.60 24.99 3.94
C GLU A 238 27.98 24.74 4.58
N ARG A 239 28.37 23.48 4.76
CA ARG A 239 29.65 23.12 5.40
C ARG A 239 30.84 23.27 4.45
N ASP A 240 30.66 22.93 3.18
CA ASP A 240 31.68 23.02 2.14
C ASP A 240 31.14 23.88 0.98
N PRO A 241 31.12 25.23 1.13
CA PRO A 241 30.73 26.11 0.04
C PRO A 241 31.68 25.89 -1.14
N GLN A 242 31.12 25.61 -2.32
CA GLN A 242 31.88 25.52 -3.57
C GLN A 242 32.71 26.80 -3.74
N PRO A 243 34.01 26.72 -4.09
CA PRO A 243 34.77 27.90 -4.42
C PRO A 243 34.10 28.58 -5.62
N THR A 244 33.64 29.81 -5.41
CA THR A 244 33.12 30.65 -6.49
C THR A 244 34.23 30.89 -7.52
N PRO A 245 33.93 30.81 -8.82
CA PRO A 245 34.91 30.99 -9.89
C PRO A 245 35.55 32.38 -9.91
#